data_AF-A0A7X8T3A5-F1
#
_entry.id   AF-A0A7X8T3A5-F1
#
_cell.length_a   1.000
_cell.length_b   1.000
_cell.length_c   1.000
_cell.angle_alpha   90.00
_cell.angle_beta   90.00
_cell.angle_gamma   90.00
#
_symmetry.space_group_name_H-M   'P 1'
#
loop_
_entity.id
_entity.type
_entity.pdbx_description
1 polymer ?
#
loop_
_entity_poly.entity_id
_entity_poly.type
_entity_poly.pdbx_seq_one_letter_code
_entity_poly.pdbx_strand_id
1 'polypeptide(L)'
;MNAWRSTFSRLLLPAVLLSFPTLAAAAERTDCFGFNALDDNPLAAQLYEVKPGDKVEFQCPEKSVVCKKGSFLLPGDQVAVSRASGDRACATYLNPAKRTDDETSGWLPLSRLSQLSPAPDWVGHWGDSEMSIVAKPQGGKIRIDAKANLQFGNGEQGGQFAGLIDGQNSQAAFGYQEGEDGKPEKLLPYQDKEVAGLCQVRMSQLGRYLVVGDNHMCGGINVSFSRIYRRADEKAPADKAATSKASTAQKQASITRPSYKACLDKSEGVTVTMRNCAGDELKYQDDRLNRAYKLLRSKLDQSGATQIRDEQRKWIADRDTECAVDTNSGTAALIVADDCLVQTTSKRATELESRIPR
;
A
#
# COMPACT_ATOMS: atom_id res chain seq x y z
N MET A 1 -69.75 -64.22 10.30
CA MET A 1 -69.52 -63.04 9.45
C MET A 1 -69.01 -61.92 10.34
N ASN A 2 -68.03 -61.16 9.84
CA ASN A 2 -67.42 -59.94 10.38
C ASN A 2 -66.36 -60.07 11.48
N ALA A 3 -65.13 -59.89 11.00
CA ALA A 3 -63.90 -59.69 11.73
C ALA A 3 -63.79 -58.28 12.31
N TRP A 4 -63.18 -58.14 13.49
CA TRP A 4 -62.60 -56.88 13.92
C TRP A 4 -61.25 -57.16 14.59
N ARG A 5 -60.16 -56.92 13.85
CA ARG A 5 -58.79 -56.90 14.38
C ARG A 5 -58.46 -55.44 14.69
N SER A 6 -58.27 -55.13 15.97
CA SER A 6 -57.69 -53.88 16.44
C SER A 6 -56.16 -54.00 16.37
N THR A 7 -55.53 -53.19 15.52
CA THR A 7 -54.08 -53.01 15.45
C THR A 7 -53.74 -51.60 15.93
N PHE A 8 -53.24 -51.51 17.16
CA PHE A 8 -52.62 -50.30 17.68
C PHE A 8 -51.27 -50.07 16.99
N SER A 9 -51.23 -49.11 16.06
CA SER A 9 -50.00 -48.66 15.42
C SER A 9 -49.32 -47.60 16.30
N ARG A 10 -48.20 -47.96 16.93
CA ARG A 10 -47.30 -47.02 17.60
C ARG A 10 -46.52 -46.24 16.54
N LEU A 11 -46.88 -44.98 16.31
CA LEU A 11 -46.10 -44.06 15.49
C LEU A 11 -44.83 -43.65 16.24
N LEU A 12 -43.68 -44.14 15.78
CA LEU A 12 -42.36 -43.63 16.13
C LEU A 12 -42.12 -42.34 15.33
N LEU A 13 -41.98 -41.20 16.03
CA LEU A 13 -41.49 -39.94 15.43
C LEU A 13 -39.98 -40.08 15.14
N PRO A 14 -39.50 -39.83 13.90
CA PRO A 14 -38.08 -39.71 13.64
C PRO A 14 -37.60 -38.32 14.06
N ALA A 15 -36.64 -38.25 14.98
CA ALA A 15 -35.92 -37.03 15.29
C ALA A 15 -34.97 -36.72 14.12
N VAL A 16 -35.37 -35.80 13.25
CA VAL A 16 -34.52 -35.26 12.19
C VAL A 16 -33.56 -34.25 12.83
N LEU A 17 -32.32 -34.67 13.06
CA LEU A 17 -31.22 -33.77 13.40
C LEU A 17 -30.88 -32.95 12.14
N LEU A 18 -31.39 -31.73 12.06
CA LEU A 18 -30.93 -30.73 11.10
C LEU A 18 -29.52 -30.30 11.50
N SER A 19 -28.52 -30.93 10.90
CA SER A 19 -27.15 -30.44 10.86
C SER A 19 -27.14 -29.15 10.05
N PHE A 20 -27.23 -28.01 10.73
CA PHE A 20 -26.95 -26.72 10.12
C PHE A 20 -25.44 -26.70 9.78
N PRO A 21 -25.06 -26.63 8.49
CA PRO A 21 -23.68 -26.33 8.17
C PRO A 21 -23.43 -24.93 8.71
N THR A 22 -22.53 -24.80 9.68
CA THR A 22 -21.93 -23.53 10.03
C THR A 22 -21.13 -23.11 8.81
N LEU A 23 -21.78 -22.36 7.90
CA LEU A 23 -21.10 -21.50 6.97
C LEU A 23 -20.22 -20.60 7.84
N ALA A 24 -18.93 -20.91 7.88
CA ALA A 24 -17.94 -19.95 8.32
C ALA A 24 -18.10 -18.76 7.38
N ALA A 25 -18.82 -17.73 7.82
CA ALA A 25 -18.81 -16.44 7.18
C ALA A 25 -17.33 -16.06 7.10
N ALA A 26 -16.79 -15.98 5.88
CA ALA A 26 -15.50 -15.36 5.67
C ALA A 26 -15.56 -14.01 6.38
N ALA A 27 -14.72 -13.81 7.40
CA ALA A 27 -14.77 -12.60 8.20
C ALA A 27 -14.69 -11.40 7.25
N GLU A 28 -15.76 -10.61 7.15
CA GLU A 28 -15.73 -9.37 6.38
C GLU A 28 -14.59 -8.53 6.94
N ARG A 29 -13.54 -8.35 6.13
CA ARG A 29 -12.40 -7.52 6.55
C ARG A 29 -12.89 -6.10 6.77
N THR A 30 -12.89 -5.69 8.03
CA THR A 30 -13.33 -4.36 8.47
C THR A 30 -12.34 -3.27 8.12
N ASP A 31 -11.08 -3.61 7.81
CA ASP A 31 -10.01 -2.64 7.59
C ASP A 31 -9.73 -2.42 6.09
N CYS A 32 -9.50 -1.15 5.76
CA CYS A 32 -9.10 -0.69 4.43
C CYS A 32 -7.75 0.04 4.54
N PHE A 33 -6.70 -0.60 4.03
CA PHE A 33 -5.36 -0.03 3.93
C PHE A 33 -4.98 0.37 2.50
N GLY A 34 -5.92 0.26 1.55
CA GLY A 34 -5.67 0.45 0.12
C GLY A 34 -5.70 -0.86 -0.65
N PHE A 35 -5.28 -0.78 -1.91
CA PHE A 35 -5.19 -1.94 -2.79
C PHE A 35 -3.99 -2.83 -2.44
N ASN A 36 -4.23 -4.14 -2.32
CA ASN A 36 -3.18 -5.14 -2.17
C ASN A 36 -3.51 -6.35 -3.05
N ALA A 37 -2.66 -6.68 -4.03
CA ALA A 37 -2.93 -7.77 -4.98
C ALA A 37 -2.96 -9.18 -4.35
N LEU A 38 -2.46 -9.35 -3.11
CA LEU A 38 -2.61 -10.60 -2.36
C LEU A 38 -4.06 -10.85 -1.93
N ASP A 39 -4.80 -9.77 -1.66
CA ASP A 39 -6.12 -9.82 -1.05
C ASP A 39 -7.24 -9.30 -1.97
N ASP A 40 -6.88 -8.40 -2.88
CA ASP A 40 -7.78 -7.72 -3.80
C ASP A 40 -7.55 -8.21 -5.23
N ASN A 41 -8.64 -8.44 -5.97
CA ASN A 41 -8.56 -8.76 -7.39
C ASN A 41 -8.35 -7.48 -8.22
N PRO A 42 -7.23 -7.32 -8.95
CA PRO A 42 -6.99 -6.14 -9.79
C PRO A 42 -8.08 -5.95 -10.86
N LEU A 43 -8.68 -7.05 -11.34
CA LEU A 43 -9.75 -7.04 -12.34
C LEU A 43 -11.13 -6.70 -11.75
N ALA A 44 -11.27 -6.67 -10.44
CA ALA A 44 -12.50 -6.24 -9.78
C ALA A 44 -12.48 -4.74 -9.42
N ALA A 45 -11.33 -4.08 -9.53
CA ALA A 45 -11.19 -2.67 -9.21
C ALA A 45 -12.03 -1.79 -10.15
N GLN A 46 -12.61 -0.72 -9.59
CA GLN A 46 -13.53 0.16 -10.30
C GLN A 46 -13.18 1.63 -10.06
N LEU A 47 -13.44 2.48 -11.06
CA LEU A 47 -13.30 3.93 -10.94
C LEU A 47 -14.56 4.52 -10.33
N TYR A 48 -14.38 5.38 -9.32
CA TYR A 48 -15.46 6.18 -8.76
C TYR A 48 -15.07 7.64 -8.72
N GLU A 49 -16.07 8.51 -8.76
CA GLU A 49 -15.92 9.95 -8.58
C GLU A 49 -16.77 10.43 -7.40
N VAL A 50 -16.23 11.38 -6.64
CA VAL A 50 -16.95 12.01 -5.54
C VAL A 50 -18.06 12.90 -6.09
N LYS A 51 -19.30 12.61 -5.66
CA LYS A 51 -20.49 13.37 -6.05
C LYS A 51 -20.41 14.84 -5.61
N PRO A 52 -21.15 15.75 -6.28
CA PRO A 52 -21.36 17.11 -5.80
C PRO A 52 -21.79 17.16 -4.32
N GLY A 53 -21.27 18.13 -3.57
CA GLY A 53 -21.57 18.34 -2.16
C GLY A 53 -20.34 18.76 -1.35
N ASP A 54 -20.39 18.57 -0.03
CA ASP A 54 -19.25 18.84 0.86
C ASP A 54 -18.10 17.84 0.64
N LYS A 55 -16.93 18.15 1.21
CA LYS A 55 -15.81 17.20 1.26
C LYS A 55 -16.20 15.85 1.88
N VAL A 56 -15.55 14.78 1.45
CA VAL A 56 -15.73 13.42 1.99
C VAL A 56 -14.43 13.00 2.67
N GLU A 57 -14.49 12.71 3.96
CA GLU A 57 -13.31 12.30 4.73
C GLU A 57 -13.09 10.79 4.62
N PHE A 58 -11.83 10.38 4.57
CA PHE A 58 -11.45 8.97 4.68
C PHE A 58 -11.68 8.49 6.11
N GLN A 59 -12.42 7.39 6.25
CA GLN A 59 -12.55 6.68 7.51
C GLN A 59 -11.34 5.76 7.68
N CYS A 60 -10.38 6.22 8.47
CA CYS A 60 -9.10 5.55 8.66
C CYS A 60 -9.14 4.50 9.79
N PRO A 61 -8.63 3.28 9.57
CA PRO A 61 -8.29 2.38 10.65
C PRO A 61 -7.26 3.02 11.58
N GLU A 62 -7.35 2.82 12.89
CA GLU A 62 -6.47 3.48 13.88
C GLU A 62 -4.97 3.20 13.64
N LYS A 63 -4.65 2.03 13.08
CA LYS A 63 -3.28 1.60 12.80
C LYS A 63 -2.80 1.93 11.38
N SER A 64 -3.59 2.65 10.59
CA SER A 64 -3.26 2.88 9.18
C SER A 64 -2.16 3.94 9.03
N VAL A 65 -1.05 3.55 8.41
CA VAL A 65 0.03 4.47 7.99
C VAL A 65 -0.23 5.07 6.61
N VAL A 66 -1.12 4.46 5.83
CA VAL A 66 -1.52 4.87 4.48
C VAL A 66 -2.73 5.82 4.53
N CYS A 67 -3.63 5.60 5.48
CA CYS A 67 -4.78 6.47 5.73
C CYS A 67 -4.41 7.58 6.71
N LYS A 68 -4.11 8.78 6.20
CA LYS A 68 -3.83 9.94 7.05
C LYS A 68 -5.15 10.48 7.63
N LYS A 69 -5.29 10.47 8.96
CA LYS A 69 -6.49 10.98 9.64
C LYS A 69 -6.76 12.43 9.23
N GLY A 70 -8.02 12.73 8.90
CA GLY A 70 -8.42 14.05 8.42
C GLY A 70 -8.14 14.29 6.93
N SER A 71 -7.60 13.32 6.19
CA SER A 71 -7.58 13.37 4.73
C SER A 71 -9.00 13.31 4.18
N PHE A 72 -9.24 14.10 3.14
CA PHE A 72 -10.54 14.23 2.50
C PHE A 72 -10.41 14.38 0.99
N LEU A 73 -11.51 14.10 0.31
CA LEU A 73 -11.70 14.30 -1.11
C LEU A 73 -12.72 15.42 -1.34
N LEU A 74 -12.55 16.14 -2.44
CA LEU A 74 -13.47 17.15 -2.91
C LEU A 74 -14.36 16.56 -4.02
N PRO A 75 -15.53 17.16 -4.32
CA PRO A 75 -16.31 16.81 -5.51
C PRO A 75 -15.46 16.76 -6.77
N GLY A 76 -15.71 15.75 -7.61
CA GLY A 76 -14.94 15.49 -8.83
C GLY A 76 -13.57 14.84 -8.58
N ASP A 77 -13.13 14.61 -7.34
CA ASP A 77 -11.99 13.71 -7.11
C ASP A 77 -12.37 12.28 -7.50
N GLN A 78 -11.46 11.63 -8.22
CA GLN A 78 -11.62 10.26 -8.66
C GLN A 78 -10.74 9.32 -7.85
N VAL A 79 -11.29 8.17 -7.46
CA VAL A 79 -10.64 7.12 -6.67
C VAL A 79 -10.78 5.77 -7.33
N ALA A 80 -9.77 4.93 -7.14
CA ALA A 80 -9.87 3.51 -7.44
C ALA A 80 -10.44 2.78 -6.21
N VAL A 81 -11.53 2.05 -6.40
CA VAL A 81 -12.15 1.23 -5.35
C VAL A 81 -11.78 -0.22 -5.59
N SER A 82 -11.05 -0.83 -4.65
CA SER A 82 -10.63 -2.24 -4.75
C SER A 82 -11.65 -3.19 -4.13
N ARG A 83 -12.41 -2.73 -3.12
CA ARG A 83 -13.43 -3.52 -2.42
C ARG A 83 -14.64 -2.68 -2.02
N ALA A 84 -15.81 -3.28 -2.03
CA ALA A 84 -17.01 -2.75 -1.38
C ALA A 84 -17.44 -3.69 -0.25
N SER A 85 -17.83 -3.12 0.89
CA SER A 85 -18.39 -3.86 2.03
C SER A 85 -19.55 -3.06 2.61
N GLY A 86 -20.76 -3.61 2.50
CA GLY A 86 -22.00 -2.90 2.82
C GLY A 86 -22.14 -1.61 2.02
N ASP A 87 -22.28 -0.50 2.73
CA ASP A 87 -22.43 0.85 2.18
C ASP A 87 -21.10 1.62 2.07
N ARG A 88 -19.96 0.93 2.19
CA ARG A 88 -18.62 1.53 2.14
C ARG A 88 -17.76 0.96 1.02
N ALA A 89 -16.90 1.80 0.47
CA ALA A 89 -15.93 1.50 -0.56
C ALA A 89 -14.51 1.67 0.01
N CYS A 90 -13.68 0.64 -0.09
CA CYS A 90 -12.25 0.74 0.21
C CYS A 90 -11.59 1.40 -1.00
N ALA A 91 -11.26 2.68 -0.83
CA ALA A 91 -10.84 3.55 -1.91
C ALA A 91 -9.39 3.96 -1.73
N THR A 92 -8.68 4.09 -2.85
CA THR A 92 -7.32 4.64 -2.93
C THR A 92 -7.35 5.88 -3.82
N TYR A 93 -6.75 6.96 -3.34
CA TYR A 93 -6.60 8.23 -4.04
C TYR A 93 -5.12 8.55 -4.24
N LEU A 94 -4.72 8.80 -5.49
CA LEU A 94 -3.39 9.35 -5.80
C LEU A 94 -3.51 10.82 -6.15
N ASN A 95 -2.90 11.67 -5.33
CA ASN A 95 -2.96 13.12 -5.50
C ASN A 95 -2.04 13.57 -6.65
N PRO A 96 -2.57 14.16 -7.74
CA PRO A 96 -1.75 14.58 -8.87
C PRO A 96 -0.82 15.76 -8.54
N ALA A 97 -1.06 16.48 -7.44
CA ALA A 97 -0.19 17.55 -6.94
C ALA A 97 0.98 17.03 -6.08
N LYS A 98 1.03 15.73 -5.79
CA LYS A 98 2.06 15.09 -4.96
C LYS A 98 2.89 14.12 -5.80
N ARG A 99 3.92 13.52 -5.21
CA ARG A 99 4.66 12.44 -5.86
C ARG A 99 3.72 11.26 -6.18
N THR A 100 4.09 10.44 -7.14
CA THR A 100 3.31 9.31 -7.68
C THR A 100 3.04 8.19 -6.68
N ASP A 101 3.83 8.14 -5.61
CA ASP A 101 3.78 7.20 -4.49
C ASP A 101 3.05 7.75 -3.25
N ASP A 102 2.63 9.03 -3.26
CA ASP A 102 1.84 9.62 -2.16
C ASP A 102 0.37 9.23 -2.31
N GLU A 103 0.04 8.05 -1.79
CA GLU A 103 -1.32 7.52 -1.76
C GLU A 103 -2.06 7.87 -0.46
N THR A 104 -3.38 7.91 -0.55
CA THR A 104 -4.27 7.95 0.61
C THR A 104 -5.38 6.95 0.39
N SER A 105 -5.52 6.04 1.35
CA SER A 105 -6.43 4.91 1.23
C SER A 105 -7.27 4.76 2.48
N GLY A 106 -8.55 4.42 2.34
CA GLY A 106 -9.45 4.23 3.47
C GLY A 106 -10.89 4.01 3.04
N TRP A 107 -11.77 3.80 4.01
CA TRP A 107 -13.19 3.63 3.72
C TRP A 107 -13.85 4.97 3.37
N LEU A 108 -14.63 4.97 2.30
CA LEU A 108 -15.52 6.06 1.90
C LEU A 108 -16.97 5.56 1.84
N PRO A 109 -17.97 6.37 2.20
CA PRO A 109 -19.37 6.02 2.02
C PRO A 109 -19.71 5.93 0.52
N LEU A 110 -20.18 4.75 0.08
CA LEU A 110 -20.53 4.48 -1.32
C LEU A 110 -21.64 5.42 -1.82
N SER A 111 -22.53 5.86 -0.94
CA SER A 111 -23.57 6.85 -1.25
C SER A 111 -23.02 8.19 -1.75
N ARG A 112 -21.78 8.55 -1.38
CA ARG A 112 -21.08 9.77 -1.81
C ARG A 112 -20.29 9.59 -3.12
N LEU A 113 -20.29 8.39 -3.69
CA LEU A 113 -19.52 8.05 -4.87
C LEU A 113 -20.44 7.69 -6.05
N SER A 114 -20.04 8.10 -7.25
CA SER A 114 -20.65 7.69 -8.52
C SER A 114 -19.65 6.84 -9.28
N GLN A 115 -20.07 5.65 -9.70
CA GLN A 115 -19.20 4.78 -10.50
C GLN A 115 -18.99 5.38 -11.89
N LEU A 116 -17.75 5.34 -12.36
CA LEU A 116 -17.37 5.72 -13.72
C LEU A 116 -16.87 4.49 -14.48
N SER A 117 -17.06 4.49 -15.80
CA SER A 117 -16.56 3.43 -16.69
C SER A 117 -16.09 4.04 -18.02
N PRO A 118 -15.00 4.84 -17.99
CA PRO A 118 -14.45 5.44 -19.20
C PRO A 118 -13.94 4.35 -20.15
N ALA A 119 -13.89 4.69 -21.44
CA ALA A 119 -13.17 3.86 -22.40
C ALA A 119 -11.68 3.76 -22.01
N PRO A 120 -11.04 2.60 -22.22
CA PRO A 120 -9.66 2.42 -21.83
C PRO A 120 -8.71 3.30 -22.63
N ASP A 121 -7.78 3.93 -21.92
CA ASP A 121 -6.72 4.76 -22.51
C ASP A 121 -5.36 4.26 -21.99
N TRP A 122 -4.87 3.18 -22.58
CA TRP A 122 -3.67 2.50 -22.11
C TRP A 122 -2.38 3.28 -22.38
N VAL A 123 -2.27 3.90 -23.57
CA VAL A 123 -1.00 4.43 -24.10
C VAL A 123 -0.43 5.51 -23.18
N GLY A 124 0.88 5.44 -22.90
CA GLY A 124 1.61 6.44 -22.12
C GLY A 124 2.55 5.83 -21.09
N HIS A 125 3.03 6.69 -20.19
CA HIS A 125 3.93 6.33 -19.09
C HIS A 125 3.17 6.36 -17.77
N TRP A 126 3.27 5.27 -17.02
CA TRP A 126 2.61 5.08 -15.74
C TRP A 126 3.65 4.81 -14.66
N GLY A 127 3.42 5.34 -13.46
CA GLY A 127 4.32 5.18 -12.33
C GLY A 127 5.43 6.21 -12.29
N ASP A 128 6.62 5.79 -11.85
CA ASP A 128 7.71 6.66 -11.44
C ASP A 128 9.09 6.11 -11.80
N SER A 129 10.14 6.73 -11.27
CA SER A 129 11.53 6.36 -11.56
C SER A 129 11.92 4.98 -11.02
N GLU A 130 11.25 4.49 -9.98
CA GLU A 130 11.53 3.18 -9.37
C GLU A 130 10.71 2.08 -10.04
N MET A 131 9.42 2.32 -10.24
CA MET A 131 8.48 1.35 -10.82
C MET A 131 7.73 2.01 -11.98
N SER A 132 8.15 1.67 -13.20
CA SER A 132 7.64 2.28 -14.43
C SER A 132 6.93 1.27 -15.33
N ILE A 133 5.84 1.70 -15.95
CA ILE A 133 5.12 0.93 -16.96
C ILE A 133 4.92 1.82 -18.19
N VAL A 134 5.34 1.34 -19.35
CA VAL A 134 5.19 2.01 -20.64
C VAL A 134 4.24 1.20 -21.49
N ALA A 135 3.16 1.84 -21.93
CA ALA A 135 2.18 1.25 -22.83
C ALA A 135 2.26 1.96 -24.19
N LYS A 136 2.45 1.20 -25.27
CA LYS A 136 2.62 1.74 -26.63
C LYS A 136 1.89 0.90 -27.69
N PRO A 137 1.37 1.50 -28.76
CA PRO A 137 0.81 0.72 -29.87
C PRO A 137 1.85 -0.19 -30.52
N GLN A 138 1.48 -1.43 -30.80
CA GLN A 138 2.30 -2.39 -31.53
C GLN A 138 1.41 -3.35 -32.33
N GLY A 139 1.44 -3.25 -33.66
CA GLY A 139 0.76 -4.20 -34.55
C GLY A 139 -0.75 -4.32 -34.31
N GLY A 140 -1.45 -3.22 -34.05
CA GLY A 140 -2.89 -3.20 -33.74
C GLY A 140 -3.26 -3.61 -32.31
N LYS A 141 -2.27 -3.98 -31.49
CA LYS A 141 -2.38 -4.24 -30.05
C LYS A 141 -1.68 -3.14 -29.25
N ILE A 142 -1.74 -3.22 -27.93
CA ILE A 142 -0.91 -2.41 -27.03
C ILE A 142 0.18 -3.31 -26.43
N ARG A 143 1.45 -2.91 -26.60
CA ARG A 143 2.57 -3.49 -25.87
C ARG A 143 2.69 -2.79 -24.52
N ILE A 144 2.73 -3.58 -23.46
CA ILE A 144 3.04 -3.15 -22.10
C ILE A 144 4.47 -3.59 -21.81
N ASP A 145 5.29 -2.66 -21.34
CA ASP A 145 6.66 -2.87 -20.87
C ASP A 145 6.78 -2.31 -19.45
N ALA A 146 7.04 -3.16 -18.45
CA ALA A 146 7.22 -2.74 -17.07
C ALA A 146 8.64 -3.01 -16.59
N LYS A 147 9.19 -2.07 -15.82
CA LYS A 147 10.54 -2.15 -15.26
C LYS A 147 10.59 -1.63 -13.84
N ALA A 148 11.24 -2.40 -12.98
CA ALA A 148 11.63 -2.00 -11.64
C ALA A 148 13.12 -1.58 -11.67
N ASN A 149 13.38 -0.28 -11.58
CA ASN A 149 14.72 0.30 -11.51
C ASN A 149 15.10 0.52 -10.04
N LEU A 150 15.25 -0.58 -9.33
CA LEU A 150 15.71 -0.56 -7.95
C LEU A 150 17.24 -0.55 -7.99
N GLN A 151 17.85 0.55 -7.52
CA GLN A 151 19.31 0.73 -7.51
C GLN A 151 19.93 -0.14 -6.40
N PHE A 152 19.90 -1.46 -6.60
CA PHE A 152 20.70 -2.38 -5.81
C PHE A 152 22.14 -2.30 -6.36
N GLY A 153 23.12 -2.05 -5.49
CA GLY A 153 24.51 -1.68 -5.84
C GLY A 153 25.33 -2.68 -6.66
N ASN A 154 24.70 -3.68 -7.25
CA ASN A 154 25.24 -4.68 -8.16
C ASN A 154 24.81 -4.47 -9.63
N GLY A 155 23.94 -3.50 -9.93
CA GLY A 155 23.57 -3.15 -11.31
C GLY A 155 22.66 -4.15 -12.03
N GLU A 156 22.09 -5.13 -11.29
CA GLU A 156 21.11 -6.08 -11.82
C GLU A 156 19.68 -5.57 -11.65
N GLN A 157 18.85 -5.84 -12.66
CA GLN A 157 17.52 -5.29 -12.83
C GLN A 157 16.59 -5.74 -11.69
N GLY A 158 15.85 -4.80 -11.08
CA GLY A 158 14.91 -5.12 -9.99
C GLY A 158 13.81 -6.09 -10.45
N GLY A 159 13.42 -6.03 -11.72
CA GLY A 159 12.42 -6.91 -12.30
C GLY A 159 11.80 -6.30 -13.54
N GLN A 160 11.14 -7.12 -14.34
CA GLN A 160 10.43 -6.67 -15.52
C GLN A 160 9.32 -7.63 -15.94
N PHE A 161 8.33 -7.08 -16.64
CA PHE A 161 7.41 -7.88 -17.42
C PHE A 161 7.03 -7.18 -18.71
N ALA A 162 6.58 -7.96 -19.69
CA ALA A 162 5.98 -7.44 -20.90
C ALA A 162 4.76 -8.25 -21.32
N GLY A 163 3.86 -7.61 -22.06
CA GLY A 163 2.64 -8.23 -22.57
C GLY A 163 2.12 -7.53 -23.82
N LEU A 164 1.38 -8.27 -24.66
CA LEU A 164 0.61 -7.72 -25.78
C LEU A 164 -0.87 -7.89 -25.49
N ILE A 165 -1.56 -6.77 -25.28
CA ILE A 165 -2.96 -6.74 -24.85
C ILE A 165 -3.86 -6.16 -25.93
N ASP A 166 -5.15 -6.49 -25.86
CA ASP A 166 -6.18 -5.80 -26.64
C ASP A 166 -6.52 -4.47 -25.96
N GLY A 167 -6.13 -3.36 -26.58
CA GLY A 167 -6.33 -2.02 -26.04
C GLY A 167 -7.79 -1.56 -25.97
N GLN A 168 -8.73 -2.30 -26.59
CA GLN A 168 -10.17 -2.01 -26.50
C GLN A 168 -10.79 -2.52 -25.19
N ASN A 169 -10.15 -3.48 -24.53
CA ASN A 169 -10.58 -3.98 -23.23
C ASN A 169 -9.93 -3.17 -22.12
N SER A 170 -10.70 -2.82 -21.08
CA SER A 170 -10.18 -2.15 -19.88
C SER A 170 -9.43 -3.10 -18.95
N GLN A 171 -9.49 -4.40 -19.22
CA GLN A 171 -8.87 -5.44 -18.42
C GLN A 171 -7.92 -6.27 -19.28
N ALA A 172 -6.79 -6.65 -18.69
CA ALA A 172 -5.84 -7.53 -19.32
C ALA A 172 -5.25 -8.51 -18.31
N ALA A 173 -4.96 -9.72 -18.77
CA ALA A 173 -4.23 -10.72 -18.02
C ALA A 173 -3.27 -11.43 -18.96
N PHE A 174 -2.02 -11.60 -18.55
CA PHE A 174 -1.00 -12.27 -19.36
C PHE A 174 0.11 -12.85 -18.49
N GLY A 175 0.86 -13.78 -19.07
CA GLY A 175 2.09 -14.31 -18.52
C GLY A 175 3.31 -13.71 -19.19
N TYR A 176 4.43 -13.71 -18.49
CA TYR A 176 5.72 -13.26 -18.99
C TYR A 176 6.82 -14.20 -18.54
N GLN A 177 7.74 -14.50 -19.43
CA GLN A 177 8.99 -15.16 -19.10
C GLN A 177 10.14 -14.32 -19.64
N GLU A 178 11.03 -13.92 -18.75
CA GLU A 178 12.25 -13.19 -19.11
C GLU A 178 13.15 -14.06 -20.01
N GLY A 179 13.89 -13.40 -20.90
CA GLY A 179 14.88 -14.06 -21.73
C GLY A 179 16.17 -14.31 -20.95
N GLU A 180 16.62 -15.56 -20.88
CA GLU A 180 17.90 -15.95 -20.27
C GLU A 180 18.87 -16.48 -21.34
N ASP A 181 20.18 -16.32 -21.10
CA ASP A 181 21.26 -16.89 -21.93
C ASP A 181 21.13 -16.61 -23.44
N GLY A 182 20.77 -15.37 -23.81
CA GLY A 182 20.62 -14.93 -25.20
C GLY A 182 19.35 -15.40 -25.88
N LYS A 183 18.42 -16.05 -25.16
CA LYS A 183 17.07 -16.35 -25.67
C LYS A 183 16.18 -15.11 -25.56
N PRO A 184 15.26 -14.89 -26.52
CA PRO A 184 14.31 -13.81 -26.43
C PRO A 184 13.32 -14.04 -25.26
N GLU A 185 12.79 -12.94 -24.73
CA GLU A 185 11.63 -12.98 -23.84
C GLU A 185 10.44 -13.71 -24.47
N LYS A 186 9.53 -14.21 -23.64
CA LYS A 186 8.27 -14.80 -24.10
C LYS A 186 7.09 -14.06 -23.50
N LEU A 187 6.21 -13.61 -24.41
CA LEU A 187 4.90 -13.08 -24.06
C LEU A 187 3.91 -14.24 -24.10
N LEU A 188 3.29 -14.53 -22.96
CA LEU A 188 2.50 -15.76 -22.77
C LEU A 188 1.05 -15.41 -22.40
N PRO A 189 0.08 -16.29 -22.70
CA PRO A 189 -1.26 -16.15 -22.14
C PRO A 189 -1.21 -16.27 -20.61
N TYR A 190 -2.21 -15.69 -19.95
CA TYR A 190 -2.40 -15.85 -18.52
C TYR A 190 -2.63 -17.34 -18.16
N GLN A 191 -2.10 -17.78 -17.02
CA GLN A 191 -2.30 -19.12 -16.51
C GLN A 191 -2.90 -19.07 -15.11
N ASP A 192 -4.10 -19.65 -14.94
CA ASP A 192 -4.78 -19.70 -13.64
C ASP A 192 -4.08 -20.60 -12.61
N LYS A 193 -3.31 -21.58 -13.09
CA LYS A 193 -2.48 -22.41 -12.22
C LYS A 193 -1.13 -21.73 -12.05
N GLU A 194 -0.69 -21.65 -10.80
CA GLU A 194 0.66 -21.19 -10.50
C GLU A 194 1.68 -22.12 -11.18
N VAL A 195 2.53 -21.51 -12.01
CA VAL A 195 3.66 -22.16 -12.66
C VAL A 195 4.92 -21.53 -12.09
N ALA A 196 5.79 -22.37 -11.52
CA ALA A 196 7.04 -21.93 -10.94
C ALA A 196 7.88 -21.14 -11.97
N GLY A 197 8.40 -19.98 -11.56
CA GLY A 197 9.24 -19.12 -12.39
C GLY A 197 8.49 -18.30 -13.45
N LEU A 198 7.16 -18.39 -13.54
CA LEU A 198 6.38 -17.66 -14.53
C LEU A 198 5.75 -16.41 -13.92
N CYS A 199 6.11 -15.24 -14.43
CA CYS A 199 5.44 -13.99 -14.10
C CYS A 199 4.00 -14.01 -14.64
N GLN A 200 3.04 -13.67 -13.79
CA GLN A 200 1.62 -13.59 -14.11
C GLN A 200 1.10 -12.24 -13.66
N VAL A 201 0.49 -11.50 -14.59
CA VAL A 201 0.03 -10.13 -14.36
C VAL A 201 -1.45 -10.01 -14.70
N ARG A 202 -2.19 -9.30 -13.85
CA ARG A 202 -3.56 -8.84 -14.08
C ARG A 202 -3.60 -7.33 -13.97
N MET A 203 -4.27 -6.66 -14.90
CA MET A 203 -4.30 -5.20 -14.99
C MET A 203 -5.71 -4.69 -15.30
N SER A 204 -6.06 -3.54 -14.73
CA SER A 204 -7.26 -2.76 -15.08
C SER A 204 -6.89 -1.31 -15.37
N GLN A 205 -7.22 -0.82 -16.57
CA GLN A 205 -7.13 0.59 -16.95
C GLN A 205 -8.44 1.27 -16.58
N LEU A 206 -8.37 2.19 -15.62
CA LEU A 206 -9.50 2.85 -14.98
C LEU A 206 -9.34 4.37 -15.12
N GLY A 207 -9.48 4.89 -16.35
CA GLY A 207 -9.38 6.32 -16.62
C GLY A 207 -7.99 6.86 -16.26
N ARG A 208 -7.89 7.57 -15.13
CA ARG A 208 -6.61 8.11 -14.63
C ARG A 208 -5.75 7.10 -13.88
N TYR A 209 -6.28 5.92 -13.57
CA TYR A 209 -5.58 4.88 -12.82
C TYR A 209 -5.26 3.67 -13.68
N LEU A 210 -4.14 3.03 -13.36
CA LEU A 210 -3.79 1.71 -13.85
C LEU A 210 -3.57 0.81 -12.63
N VAL A 211 -4.48 -0.14 -12.39
CA VAL A 211 -4.39 -1.09 -11.28
C VAL A 211 -3.65 -2.31 -11.77
N VAL A 212 -2.58 -2.70 -11.08
CA VAL A 212 -1.75 -3.84 -11.47
C VAL A 212 -1.64 -4.78 -10.28
N GLY A 213 -1.81 -6.07 -10.52
CA GLY A 213 -1.42 -7.13 -9.60
C GLY A 213 -0.55 -8.14 -10.32
N ASP A 214 0.51 -8.56 -9.65
CA ASP A 214 1.42 -9.59 -10.10
C ASP A 214 1.53 -10.71 -9.06
N ASN A 215 2.00 -11.88 -9.49
CA ASN A 215 2.16 -13.04 -8.62
C ASN A 215 3.51 -13.08 -7.88
N HIS A 216 4.22 -11.96 -7.74
CA HIS A 216 5.56 -11.85 -7.15
C HIS A 216 6.66 -12.64 -7.89
N MET A 217 6.41 -13.03 -9.15
CA MET A 217 7.38 -13.74 -10.01
C MET A 217 7.87 -12.89 -11.17
N CYS A 218 7.59 -11.58 -11.14
CA CYS A 218 7.91 -10.63 -12.21
C CYS A 218 9.22 -9.86 -11.97
N GLY A 219 10.00 -10.27 -10.99
CA GLY A 219 11.26 -9.64 -10.64
C GLY A 219 12.04 -10.45 -9.61
N GLY A 220 13.05 -9.81 -9.04
CA GLY A 220 13.82 -10.38 -7.93
C GLY A 220 12.98 -10.57 -6.66
N ILE A 221 13.60 -11.18 -5.66
CA ILE A 221 13.00 -11.36 -4.34
C ILE A 221 12.53 -10.00 -3.79
N ASN A 222 11.28 -9.94 -3.32
CA ASN A 222 10.60 -8.73 -2.81
C ASN A 222 10.29 -7.64 -3.85
N VAL A 223 10.40 -7.94 -5.15
CA VAL A 223 9.97 -7.01 -6.19
C VAL A 223 8.57 -7.37 -6.64
N SER A 224 7.66 -6.42 -6.51
CA SER A 224 6.28 -6.52 -6.95
C SER A 224 5.87 -5.26 -7.68
N PHE A 225 5.16 -5.44 -8.77
CA PHE A 225 4.51 -4.37 -9.51
C PHE A 225 3.09 -4.09 -9.00
N SER A 226 2.64 -4.82 -7.99
CA SER A 226 1.29 -4.76 -7.44
C SER A 226 1.03 -3.43 -6.74
N ARG A 227 0.38 -2.50 -7.44
CA ARG A 227 -0.10 -1.23 -6.90
C ARG A 227 -1.08 -0.56 -7.86
N ILE A 228 -1.63 0.58 -7.43
CA ILE A 228 -2.34 1.50 -8.30
C ILE A 228 -1.34 2.54 -8.82
N TYR A 229 -1.29 2.72 -10.14
CA TYR A 229 -0.44 3.68 -10.82
C TYR A 229 -1.28 4.85 -11.33
N ARG A 230 -0.65 6.01 -11.47
CA ARG A 230 -1.15 7.14 -12.25
C ARG A 230 -0.17 7.48 -13.37
N ARG A 231 -0.60 8.30 -14.34
CA ARG A 231 0.29 8.75 -15.41
C ARG A 231 1.43 9.60 -14.85
N ALA A 232 2.63 9.40 -15.36
CA ALA A 232 3.84 10.11 -14.92
C ALA A 232 3.77 11.62 -15.24
N ASP A 233 3.07 11.99 -16.31
CA ASP A 233 2.88 13.36 -16.79
C ASP A 233 1.56 14.00 -16.31
N GLU A 234 0.77 13.30 -15.48
CA GLU A 234 -0.47 13.84 -14.94
C GLU A 234 -0.19 15.09 -14.11
N LYS A 235 -0.86 16.19 -14.46
CA LYS A 235 -0.79 17.46 -13.74
C LYS A 235 -2.05 17.65 -12.89
N ALA A 236 -1.89 18.34 -11.76
CA ALA A 236 -3.04 18.77 -10.97
C ALA A 236 -3.97 19.67 -11.82
N PRO A 237 -5.31 19.47 -11.75
CA PRO A 237 -6.26 20.36 -12.41
C PRO A 237 -6.06 21.82 -12.01
N ALA A 238 -6.18 22.75 -12.97
CA ALA A 238 -5.90 24.19 -12.76
C ALA A 238 -6.75 24.82 -11.63
N ASP A 239 -7.99 24.37 -11.46
CA ASP A 239 -8.90 24.84 -10.40
C ASP A 239 -8.47 24.35 -8.99
N LYS A 240 -7.75 23.22 -8.92
CA LYS A 240 -7.13 22.69 -7.69
C LYS A 240 -5.71 23.22 -7.47
N ALA A 241 -5.07 23.76 -8.51
CA ALA A 241 -3.80 24.47 -8.41
C ALA A 241 -3.95 25.87 -7.77
N ALA A 242 -5.16 26.46 -7.83
CA ALA A 242 -5.45 27.76 -7.22
C ALA A 242 -5.77 27.66 -5.71
N THR A 243 -6.33 26.54 -5.25
CA THR A 243 -6.62 26.28 -3.83
C THR A 243 -5.42 25.77 -3.02
N SER A 244 -4.30 25.43 -3.67
CA SER A 244 -3.04 25.09 -3.01
C SER A 244 -2.22 26.31 -2.55
N LYS A 245 -2.67 27.54 -2.85
CA LYS A 245 -2.03 28.78 -2.36
C LYS A 245 -2.48 29.24 -0.96
N ALA A 246 -3.33 28.47 -0.29
CA ALA A 246 -3.62 28.66 1.14
C ALA A 246 -3.24 27.39 1.94
N SER A 247 -2.02 26.89 1.72
CA SER A 247 -1.29 26.08 2.71
C SER A 247 0.16 26.53 2.68
N THR A 248 0.37 27.72 3.21
CA THR A 248 1.70 28.21 3.52
C THR A 248 2.32 27.27 4.55
N ALA A 249 3.32 26.50 4.10
CA ALA A 249 4.36 25.91 4.93
C ALA A 249 3.90 25.07 6.13
N GLN A 250 3.52 23.82 5.86
CA GLN A 250 4.14 22.72 6.61
C GLN A 250 5.15 22.06 5.69
N LYS A 251 6.32 22.71 5.61
CA LYS A 251 7.60 22.03 5.45
C LYS A 251 7.52 20.86 6.42
N GLN A 252 7.41 19.63 5.92
CA GLN A 252 7.79 18.45 6.69
C GLN A 252 9.20 18.81 7.16
N ALA A 253 9.35 19.25 8.41
CA ALA A 253 10.67 19.44 8.97
C ALA A 253 11.34 18.09 8.74
N SER A 254 12.49 18.08 8.07
CA SER A 254 13.24 16.84 7.93
C SER A 254 13.36 16.27 9.33
N ILE A 255 12.72 15.12 9.54
CA ILE A 255 12.60 14.50 10.86
C ILE A 255 14.04 14.19 11.33
N THR A 256 14.92 13.83 10.40
CA THR A 256 16.38 13.75 10.54
C THR A 256 17.13 15.04 10.19
N ARG A 257 18.37 15.18 10.67
CA ARG A 257 19.22 16.35 10.38
C ARG A 257 19.69 16.34 8.91
N PRO A 258 19.83 17.50 8.25
CA PRO A 258 20.44 17.59 6.91
C PRO A 258 21.85 16.97 6.83
N SER A 259 22.60 16.97 7.94
CA SER A 259 23.91 16.33 8.05
C SER A 259 23.86 14.81 7.86
N TYR A 260 22.75 14.16 8.21
CA TYR A 260 22.58 12.72 7.99
C TYR A 260 22.52 12.41 6.50
N LYS A 261 21.68 13.13 5.74
CA LYS A 261 21.64 13.01 4.28
C LYS A 261 23.01 13.30 3.64
N ALA A 262 23.67 14.38 4.06
CA ALA A 262 24.99 14.73 3.54
C ALA A 262 26.06 13.66 3.85
N CYS A 263 25.93 12.94 4.98
CA CYS A 263 26.81 11.83 5.34
C CYS A 263 26.54 10.61 4.45
N LEU A 264 25.26 10.26 4.24
CA LEU A 264 24.87 9.17 3.34
C LEU A 264 25.32 9.43 1.89
N ASP A 265 25.12 10.65 1.38
CA ASP A 265 25.54 11.01 0.02
C ASP A 265 27.08 10.91 -0.15
N LYS A 266 27.87 11.19 0.91
CA LYS A 266 29.34 11.05 0.93
C LYS A 266 29.84 9.64 1.22
N SER A 267 28.96 8.72 1.59
CA SER A 267 29.35 7.35 1.92
C SER A 267 29.71 6.53 0.68
N GLU A 268 29.31 6.99 -0.52
CA GLU A 268 29.53 6.30 -1.80
C GLU A 268 29.05 4.83 -1.79
N GLY A 269 28.05 4.51 -0.96
CA GLY A 269 27.52 3.15 -0.82
C GLY A 269 28.35 2.21 0.05
N VAL A 270 29.41 2.71 0.71
CA VAL A 270 30.23 1.92 1.63
C VAL A 270 29.43 1.61 2.90
N THR A 271 29.04 0.34 3.08
CA THR A 271 28.17 -0.13 4.17
C THR A 271 28.62 0.37 5.55
N VAL A 272 29.89 0.21 5.91
CA VAL A 272 30.38 0.65 7.23
C VAL A 272 30.23 2.15 7.42
N THR A 273 30.45 2.94 6.37
CA THR A 273 30.31 4.40 6.40
C THR A 273 28.85 4.80 6.53
N MET A 274 27.94 4.14 5.80
CA MET A 274 26.50 4.36 5.93
C MET A 274 25.98 4.04 7.33
N ARG A 275 26.44 2.93 7.91
CA ARG A 275 26.10 2.54 9.28
C ARG A 275 26.64 3.52 10.31
N ASN A 276 27.84 4.08 10.10
CA ASN A 276 28.36 5.15 10.94
C ASN A 276 27.47 6.41 10.86
N CYS A 277 27.06 6.81 9.65
CA CYS A 277 26.12 7.92 9.46
C CYS A 277 24.80 7.70 10.22
N ALA A 278 24.25 6.48 10.13
CA ALA A 278 23.01 6.11 10.81
C ALA A 278 23.20 6.07 12.34
N GLY A 279 24.32 5.55 12.83
CA GLY A 279 24.67 5.56 14.25
C GLY A 279 24.78 6.98 14.82
N ASP A 280 25.43 7.90 14.11
CA ASP A 280 25.56 9.30 14.51
C ASP A 280 24.22 10.05 14.54
N GLU A 281 23.33 9.74 13.58
CA GLU A 281 21.98 10.28 13.55
C GLU A 281 21.11 9.68 14.65
N LEU A 282 21.14 8.36 14.82
CA LEU A 282 20.40 7.67 15.86
C LEU A 282 20.76 8.20 17.24
N LYS A 283 22.05 8.37 17.51
CA LYS A 283 22.53 8.94 18.77
C LYS A 283 21.93 10.33 19.02
N TYR A 284 21.94 11.20 18.02
CA TYR A 284 21.37 12.54 18.16
C TYR A 284 19.86 12.52 18.42
N GLN A 285 19.14 11.68 17.69
CA GLN A 285 17.69 11.56 17.83
C GLN A 285 17.29 10.91 19.15
N ASP A 286 18.08 9.96 19.66
CA ASP A 286 17.89 9.37 20.99
C ASP A 286 18.17 10.39 22.11
N ASP A 287 19.25 11.18 21.99
CA ASP A 287 19.56 12.27 22.92
C ASP A 287 18.42 13.32 22.93
N ARG A 288 17.85 13.63 21.76
CA ARG A 288 16.68 14.52 21.60
C ARG A 288 15.44 13.93 22.26
N LEU A 289 15.13 12.66 21.97
CA LEU A 289 14.02 11.92 22.57
C LEU A 289 14.11 11.92 24.10
N ASN A 290 15.30 11.64 24.65
CA ASN A 290 15.51 11.54 26.09
C ASN A 290 15.38 12.91 26.79
N ARG A 291 15.81 13.99 26.14
CA ARG A 291 15.56 15.36 26.65
C ARG A 291 14.07 15.66 26.70
N ALA A 292 13.34 15.38 25.61
CA ALA A 292 11.90 15.60 25.53
C ALA A 292 11.13 14.77 26.56
N TYR A 293 11.47 13.48 26.71
CA TYR A 293 10.89 12.58 27.70
C TYR A 293 11.09 13.09 29.13
N LYS A 294 12.32 13.47 29.51
CA LYS A 294 12.62 13.99 30.86
C LYS A 294 11.85 15.28 31.15
N LEU A 295 11.81 16.20 30.18
CA LEU A 295 11.09 17.46 30.33
C LEU A 295 9.58 17.23 30.44
N LEU A 296 8.99 16.43 29.55
CA LEU A 296 7.57 16.06 29.61
C LEU A 296 7.23 15.43 30.96
N ARG A 297 8.00 14.44 31.38
CA ARG A 297 7.76 13.72 32.64
C ARG A 297 7.87 14.63 33.87
N SER A 298 8.71 15.68 33.84
CA SER A 298 8.78 16.68 34.93
C SER A 298 7.58 17.63 35.00
N LYS A 299 6.80 17.74 33.92
CA LYS A 299 5.62 18.62 33.82
C LYS A 299 4.30 17.90 34.12
N LEU A 300 4.35 16.57 34.26
CA LEU A 300 3.20 15.74 34.55
C LEU A 300 3.10 15.44 36.05
N ASP A 301 1.88 15.14 36.50
CA ASP A 301 1.65 14.59 37.83
C ASP A 301 2.12 13.13 37.93
N GLN A 302 2.05 12.53 39.12
CA GLN A 302 2.56 11.17 39.34
C GLN A 302 1.88 10.11 38.45
N SER A 303 0.60 10.30 38.15
CA SER A 303 -0.17 9.41 37.27
C SER A 303 0.31 9.54 35.82
N GLY A 304 0.37 10.76 35.28
CA GLY A 304 0.87 11.02 33.94
C GLY A 304 2.33 10.63 33.76
N ALA A 305 3.18 10.84 34.77
CA ALA A 305 4.58 10.42 34.78
C ALA A 305 4.75 8.89 34.75
N THR A 306 3.79 8.14 35.31
CA THR A 306 3.75 6.68 35.25
C THR A 306 3.27 6.21 33.88
N GLN A 307 2.21 6.83 33.36
CA GLN A 307 1.68 6.52 32.03
C GLN A 307 2.72 6.73 30.92
N ILE A 308 3.39 7.88 30.89
CA ILE A 308 4.39 8.16 29.84
C ILE A 308 5.61 7.23 29.91
N ARG A 309 5.97 6.76 31.11
CA ARG A 309 7.03 5.76 31.28
C ARG A 309 6.63 4.43 30.64
N ASP A 310 5.41 3.99 30.86
CA ASP A 310 4.92 2.71 30.37
C ASP A 310 4.67 2.76 28.85
N GLU A 311 4.14 3.87 28.33
CA GLU A 311 4.09 4.16 26.89
C GLU A 311 5.48 4.11 26.26
N GLN A 312 6.48 4.73 26.89
CA GLN A 312 7.84 4.76 26.35
C GLN A 312 8.51 3.39 26.36
N ARG A 313 8.30 2.57 27.40
CA ARG A 313 8.82 1.20 27.45
C ARG A 313 8.21 0.31 26.38
N LYS A 314 6.89 0.43 26.19
CA LYS A 314 6.19 -0.29 25.13
C LYS A 314 6.72 0.12 23.76
N TRP A 315 6.85 1.42 23.52
CA TRP A 315 7.41 1.92 22.26
C TRP A 315 8.84 1.41 21.99
N ILE A 316 9.70 1.32 23.02
CA ILE A 316 11.05 0.74 22.87
C ILE A 316 10.96 -0.72 22.43
N ALA A 317 10.11 -1.52 23.07
CA ALA A 317 9.94 -2.94 22.73
C ALA A 317 9.40 -3.11 21.30
N ASP A 318 8.41 -2.30 20.92
CA ASP A 318 7.82 -2.32 19.57
C ASP A 318 8.87 -1.92 18.52
N ARG A 319 9.64 -0.83 18.76
CA ARG A 319 10.73 -0.38 17.89
C ARG A 319 11.82 -1.46 17.72
N ASP A 320 12.26 -2.06 18.81
CA ASP A 320 13.35 -3.05 18.76
C ASP A 320 12.90 -4.34 18.04
N THR A 321 11.60 -4.65 18.10
CA THR A 321 10.99 -5.74 17.32
C THR A 321 10.88 -5.38 15.84
N GLU A 322 10.38 -4.17 15.54
CA GLU A 322 10.20 -3.67 14.17
C GLU A 322 11.52 -3.50 13.43
N CYS A 323 12.55 -3.00 14.11
CA CYS A 323 13.87 -2.70 13.54
C CYS A 323 14.89 -3.82 13.75
N ALA A 324 14.46 -5.04 14.11
CA ALA A 324 15.36 -6.16 14.27
C ALA A 324 16.10 -6.48 12.96
N VAL A 325 17.40 -6.77 13.06
CA VAL A 325 18.20 -7.18 11.89
C VAL A 325 17.70 -8.55 11.43
N ASP A 326 17.32 -8.64 10.16
CA ASP A 326 17.10 -9.94 9.54
C ASP A 326 18.45 -10.66 9.37
N THR A 327 18.71 -11.64 10.22
CA THR A 327 19.95 -12.41 10.27
C THR A 327 20.13 -13.34 9.08
N ASN A 328 19.08 -13.56 8.28
CA ASN A 328 19.15 -14.36 7.05
C ASN A 328 19.53 -13.52 5.83
N SER A 329 19.61 -12.20 6.00
CA SER A 329 19.95 -11.24 4.97
C SER A 329 21.41 -10.77 5.11
N GLY A 330 22.05 -10.47 3.97
CA GLY A 330 23.43 -9.98 3.92
C GLY A 330 23.63 -8.63 4.65
N THR A 331 24.83 -8.06 4.54
CA THR A 331 25.22 -6.85 5.30
C THR A 331 24.34 -5.61 5.05
N ALA A 332 23.54 -5.59 3.98
CA ALA A 332 22.54 -4.56 3.72
C ALA A 332 21.39 -4.52 4.75
N ALA A 333 21.03 -5.66 5.35
CA ALA A 333 20.00 -5.70 6.41
C ALA A 333 20.39 -4.89 7.64
N LEU A 334 21.69 -4.74 7.88
CA LEU A 334 22.21 -3.90 8.96
C LEU A 334 21.91 -2.41 8.69
N ILE A 335 22.02 -1.95 7.44
CA ILE A 335 21.72 -0.56 7.07
C ILE A 335 20.23 -0.29 7.19
N VAL A 336 19.39 -1.23 6.75
CA VAL A 336 17.92 -1.13 6.84
C VAL A 336 17.47 -1.06 8.30
N ALA A 337 17.99 -1.92 9.16
CA ALA A 337 17.73 -1.88 10.59
C ALA A 337 18.19 -0.55 11.22
N ASP A 338 19.38 -0.06 10.86
CA ASP A 338 19.90 1.20 11.38
C ASP A 338 19.04 2.41 10.94
N ASP A 339 18.55 2.46 9.69
CA ASP A 339 17.66 3.54 9.22
C ASP A 339 16.27 3.46 9.88
N CYS A 340 15.73 2.26 10.08
CA CYS A 340 14.50 2.05 10.85
C CYS A 340 14.62 2.66 12.25
N LEU A 341 15.73 2.37 12.96
CA LEU A 341 15.99 2.93 14.28
C LEU A 341 16.05 4.46 14.25
N VAL A 342 16.73 5.05 13.26
CA VAL A 342 16.83 6.51 13.08
C VAL A 342 15.45 7.15 12.90
N GLN A 343 14.66 6.64 11.95
CA GLN A 343 13.37 7.24 11.59
C GLN A 343 12.36 7.12 12.74
N THR A 344 12.24 5.93 13.34
CA THR A 344 11.29 5.66 14.42
C THR A 344 11.65 6.45 15.69
N THR A 345 12.93 6.54 16.04
CA THR A 345 13.40 7.34 17.19
C THR A 345 13.15 8.83 16.96
N SER A 346 13.36 9.33 15.75
CA SER A 346 13.16 10.75 15.45
C SER A 346 11.69 11.18 15.42
N LYS A 347 10.80 10.32 14.90
CA LYS A 347 9.35 10.52 14.98
C LYS A 347 8.89 10.58 16.43
N ARG A 348 9.36 9.65 17.27
CA ARG A 348 9.02 9.62 18.69
C ARG A 348 9.53 10.85 19.45
N ALA A 349 10.75 11.32 19.14
CA ALA A 349 11.26 12.58 19.71
C ALA A 349 10.31 13.76 19.43
N THR A 350 9.85 13.89 18.18
CA THR A 350 8.91 14.94 17.76
C THR A 350 7.55 14.82 18.47
N GLU A 351 7.04 13.61 18.62
CA GLU A 351 5.81 13.35 19.36
C GLU A 351 5.92 13.80 20.83
N LEU A 352 7.00 13.39 21.52
CA LEU A 352 7.21 13.76 22.92
C LEU A 352 7.36 15.26 23.11
N GLU A 353 8.09 15.95 22.22
CA GLU A 353 8.22 17.41 22.23
C GLU A 353 6.87 18.10 22.10
N SER A 354 5.99 17.59 21.22
CA SER A 354 4.66 18.17 21.00
C SER A 354 3.71 18.03 22.21
N ARG A 355 4.00 17.08 23.11
CA ARG A 355 3.19 16.79 24.30
C ARG A 355 3.61 17.60 25.53
N ILE A 356 4.72 18.35 25.47
CA ILE A 356 5.22 19.15 26.59
C ILE A 356 4.26 20.34 26.82
N PRO A 357 3.61 20.41 28.00
CA PRO A 357 2.76 21.56 28.34
C PRO A 357 3.60 22.84 28.36
N ARG A 358 3.07 23.93 27.78
CA ARG A 358 3.73 25.24 27.73
C ARG A 358 3.76 25.92 29.09
#